data_AF-A0A8B6H200-F1
#
_entry.id   AF-A0A8B6H200-F1
#
_cell.length_a   1.000
_cell.length_b   1.000
_cell.length_c   1.000
_cell.angle_alpha   90.00
_cell.angle_beta   90.00
_cell.angle_gamma   90.00
#
_symmetry.space_group_name_H-M   'P 1'
#
loop_
_entity.id
_entity.type
_entity.pdbx_description
1 polymer ?
#
loop_
_entity_poly.entity_id
_entity_poly.type
_entity_poly.pdbx_seq_one_letter_code
_entity_poly.pdbx_strand_id
1 'polypeptide(L)'
;MILPVRSKAKFDIPEDHQRSKKSNTFPKRQQVEDCSIEIRKSVNEDDIHSDIKNIVSTNKTLKQEMDTRGSVVQVVVLESVVNSGCRLCVANTHLYFHPKACCIRSLQTVAIIRHLQDVIQKQTAEGYKVSSIFCGDFNCSPKGGAYDFITKKHLGPDNYSWSTNPDFSLEGASFSHELDLKNSCGIVEYTNYAGNFHEQLDYIFIDSTMDMICVIPMPEHSEVKQHIALPSVVFPSDHIAQICDLKWTSLFE
;
A
#
# COMPACT_ATOMS: atom_id res chain seq x y z
N MET A 1 56.07 10.57 14.87
CA MET A 1 55.32 9.74 15.83
C MET A 1 54.09 9.23 15.09
N ILE A 2 54.15 8.00 14.60
CA ILE A 2 53.10 7.37 13.78
C ILE A 2 52.44 6.33 14.69
N LEU A 3 51.15 6.49 14.95
CA LEU A 3 50.35 5.53 15.72
C LEU A 3 50.04 4.30 14.85
N PRO A 4 50.10 3.06 15.38
CA PRO A 4 49.91 1.85 14.59
C PRO A 4 48.43 1.54 14.37
N VAL A 5 48.13 1.04 13.17
CA VAL A 5 46.83 0.53 12.71
C VAL A 5 46.43 -0.68 13.57
N ARG A 6 45.25 -0.64 14.20
CA ARG A 6 44.67 -1.77 14.94
C ARG A 6 44.00 -2.77 14.00
N SER A 7 44.42 -4.02 14.18
CA SER A 7 43.90 -5.33 13.77
C SER A 7 42.55 -5.42 13.04
N LYS A 8 42.58 -6.12 11.89
CA LYS A 8 41.41 -6.77 11.28
C LYS A 8 40.84 -7.84 12.22
N ALA A 9 39.59 -7.69 12.66
CA ALA A 9 38.83 -8.79 13.23
C ALA A 9 38.49 -9.78 12.10
N LYS A 10 39.02 -11.00 12.17
CA LYS A 10 38.54 -12.12 11.36
C LYS A 10 37.26 -12.63 12.03
N PHE A 11 36.14 -12.58 11.31
CA PHE A 11 34.97 -13.36 11.65
C PHE A 11 35.15 -14.75 11.03
N ASP A 12 35.42 -15.75 11.86
CA ASP A 12 35.42 -17.15 11.46
C ASP A 12 33.95 -17.60 11.28
N ILE A 13 33.54 -17.82 10.04
CA ILE A 13 32.27 -18.45 9.70
C ILE A 13 32.54 -19.96 9.64
N PRO A 14 31.87 -20.81 10.43
CA PRO A 14 32.00 -22.25 10.30
C PRO A 14 31.50 -22.71 8.92
N GLU A 15 32.42 -23.25 8.11
CA GLU A 15 32.07 -24.10 6.98
C GLU A 15 31.50 -25.41 7.52
N ASP A 16 30.22 -25.64 7.27
CA ASP A 16 29.63 -26.92 6.84
C ASP A 16 28.23 -27.15 7.43
N HIS A 17 27.22 -26.62 6.75
CA HIS A 17 25.94 -27.31 6.62
C HIS A 17 25.61 -27.36 5.13
N GLN A 18 26.00 -28.49 4.52
CA GLN A 18 25.41 -29.09 3.33
C GLN A 18 24.17 -28.34 2.84
N ARG A 19 24.34 -27.59 1.74
CA ARG A 19 23.22 -27.08 0.93
C ARG A 19 22.32 -28.27 0.61
N SER A 20 21.18 -28.34 1.30
CA SER A 20 20.12 -29.25 0.90
C SER A 20 19.76 -28.92 -0.55
N LYS A 21 19.63 -29.99 -1.35
CA LYS A 21 19.37 -29.94 -2.78
C LYS A 21 18.30 -28.90 -3.08
N LYS A 22 18.58 -28.03 -4.06
CA LYS A 22 17.60 -27.09 -4.65
C LYS A 22 16.26 -27.82 -4.82
N SER A 23 15.32 -27.53 -3.93
CA SER A 23 13.91 -27.77 -4.20
C SER A 23 13.62 -26.99 -5.49
N ASN A 24 13.19 -27.70 -6.54
CA ASN A 24 12.55 -27.05 -7.67
C ASN A 24 11.27 -26.41 -7.13
N THR A 25 11.37 -25.20 -6.60
CA THR A 25 10.23 -24.45 -6.07
C THR A 25 9.41 -23.99 -7.25
N PHE A 26 8.48 -24.85 -7.67
CA PHE A 26 7.34 -24.43 -8.47
C PHE A 26 6.68 -23.23 -7.79
N PRO A 27 6.19 -22.24 -8.55
CA PRO A 27 5.54 -21.09 -7.94
C PRO A 27 4.35 -21.59 -7.11
N LYS A 28 4.29 -21.18 -5.84
CA LYS A 28 3.17 -21.56 -4.95
C LYS A 28 1.85 -20.92 -5.38
N ARG A 29 1.88 -19.95 -6.29
CA ARG A 29 0.73 -19.21 -6.81
C ARG A 29 0.88 -18.95 -8.30
N GLN A 30 -0.21 -18.95 -9.02
CA GLN A 30 -0.28 -18.60 -10.44
C GLN A 30 -1.17 -17.38 -10.61
N GLN A 31 -0.74 -16.40 -11.41
CA GLN A 31 -1.61 -15.31 -11.80
C GLN A 31 -2.71 -15.83 -12.73
N VAL A 32 -3.96 -15.56 -12.38
CA VAL A 32 -5.13 -15.98 -13.16
C VAL A 32 -5.84 -14.79 -13.81
N GLU A 33 -5.68 -13.59 -13.24
CA GLU A 33 -6.31 -12.37 -13.76
C GLU A 33 -5.45 -11.13 -13.48
N ASP A 34 -5.53 -10.14 -14.36
CA ASP A 34 -5.03 -8.78 -14.17
C ASP A 34 -6.22 -7.82 -14.29
N CYS A 35 -6.55 -7.18 -13.18
CA CYS A 35 -7.66 -6.23 -13.08
C CYS A 35 -7.14 -4.80 -12.87
N SER A 36 -5.92 -4.48 -13.33
CA SER A 36 -5.32 -3.17 -13.12
C SER A 36 -6.09 -2.06 -13.84
N ILE A 37 -6.22 -0.89 -13.20
CA ILE A 37 -6.94 0.26 -13.76
C ILE A 37 -6.13 1.55 -13.66
N GLU A 38 -6.36 2.43 -14.62
CA GLU A 38 -6.01 3.84 -14.51
C GLU A 38 -7.14 4.58 -13.79
N ILE A 39 -6.85 5.14 -12.61
CA ILE A 39 -7.88 5.62 -11.68
C ILE A 39 -8.75 6.69 -12.34
N ARG A 40 -8.13 7.63 -13.07
CA ARG A 40 -8.86 8.71 -13.75
C ARG A 40 -9.79 8.23 -14.87
N LYS A 41 -9.47 7.12 -15.55
CA LYS A 41 -10.34 6.54 -16.58
C LYS A 41 -11.54 5.89 -15.91
N SER A 42 -11.28 5.05 -14.92
CA SER A 42 -12.32 4.36 -14.17
C SER A 42 -13.30 5.35 -13.51
N VAL A 43 -12.81 6.42 -12.87
CA VAL A 43 -13.69 7.48 -12.32
C VAL A 43 -14.58 8.14 -13.38
N ASN A 44 -14.10 8.29 -14.60
CA ASN A 44 -14.84 8.97 -15.67
C ASN A 44 -15.77 8.04 -16.46
N GLU A 45 -15.45 6.76 -16.55
CA GLU A 45 -16.06 5.80 -17.48
C GLU A 45 -16.91 4.75 -16.75
N ASP A 46 -16.57 4.36 -15.52
CA ASP A 46 -17.23 3.27 -14.81
C ASP A 46 -18.37 3.77 -13.90
N ASP A 47 -19.54 3.12 -14.01
CA ASP A 47 -20.74 3.52 -13.27
C ASP A 47 -20.58 3.46 -11.75
N ILE A 48 -19.69 2.58 -11.24
CA ILE A 48 -19.36 2.42 -9.81
C ILE A 48 -18.70 3.65 -9.18
N HIS A 49 -18.29 4.62 -10.01
CA HIS A 49 -17.67 5.88 -9.59
C HIS A 49 -18.47 7.13 -10.02
N SER A 50 -19.72 6.95 -10.45
CA SER A 50 -20.59 8.04 -10.92
C SER A 50 -20.78 9.15 -9.87
N ASP A 51 -20.90 8.81 -8.60
CA ASP A 51 -20.96 9.76 -7.49
C ASP A 51 -19.65 10.54 -7.29
N ILE A 52 -18.48 9.90 -7.40
CA ILE A 52 -17.17 10.56 -7.40
C ILE A 52 -17.09 11.54 -8.56
N LYS A 53 -17.45 11.11 -9.77
CA LYS A 53 -17.48 11.93 -10.98
C LYS A 53 -18.36 13.17 -10.81
N ASN A 54 -19.55 12.99 -10.24
CA ASN A 54 -20.50 14.07 -10.00
C ASN A 54 -19.96 15.08 -8.98
N ILE A 55 -19.43 14.60 -7.85
CA ILE A 55 -18.88 15.46 -6.79
C ILE A 55 -17.65 16.23 -7.30
N VAL A 56 -16.72 15.55 -7.98
CA VAL A 56 -15.53 16.18 -8.55
C VAL A 56 -15.90 17.26 -9.58
N SER A 57 -16.98 17.06 -10.34
CA SER A 57 -17.46 18.03 -11.33
C SER A 57 -17.98 19.34 -10.73
N THR A 58 -18.26 19.38 -9.42
CA THR A 58 -18.66 20.61 -8.72
C THR A 58 -17.51 21.62 -8.55
N ASN A 59 -16.26 21.15 -8.62
CA ASN A 59 -15.06 21.96 -8.50
C ASN A 59 -14.17 21.79 -9.75
N LYS A 60 -14.07 22.84 -10.57
CA LYS A 60 -13.32 22.79 -11.84
C LYS A 60 -11.85 22.45 -11.67
N THR A 61 -11.19 22.98 -10.64
CA THR A 61 -9.77 22.74 -10.37
C THR A 61 -9.55 21.31 -9.90
N LEU A 62 -10.38 20.82 -8.97
CA LEU A 62 -10.33 19.41 -8.53
C LEU A 62 -10.56 18.46 -9.70
N LYS A 63 -11.54 18.76 -10.56
CA LYS A 63 -11.80 17.98 -11.78
C LYS A 63 -10.59 17.93 -12.68
N GLN A 64 -9.98 19.08 -12.96
CA GLN A 64 -8.79 19.15 -13.79
C GLN A 64 -7.62 18.34 -13.19
N GLU A 65 -7.41 18.43 -11.87
CA GLU A 65 -6.40 17.62 -11.18
C GLU A 65 -6.73 16.12 -11.36
N MET A 66 -7.91 15.66 -10.98
CA MET A 66 -8.33 14.26 -11.10
C MET A 66 -8.20 13.73 -12.54
N ASP A 67 -8.56 14.51 -13.56
CA ASP A 67 -8.51 14.11 -14.98
C ASP A 67 -7.08 14.05 -15.55
N THR A 68 -6.12 14.73 -14.92
CA THR A 68 -4.74 14.83 -15.44
C THR A 68 -3.73 13.98 -14.66
N ARG A 69 -4.13 13.34 -13.56
CA ARG A 69 -3.26 12.39 -12.84
C ARG A 69 -3.38 10.99 -13.43
N GLY A 70 -2.26 10.48 -13.96
CA GLY A 70 -2.12 9.11 -14.46
C GLY A 70 -1.83 8.07 -13.38
N SER A 71 -2.25 8.30 -12.13
CA SER A 71 -2.11 7.29 -11.08
C SER A 71 -2.91 6.03 -11.45
N VAL A 72 -2.31 4.88 -11.17
CA VAL A 72 -2.88 3.56 -11.45
C VAL A 72 -3.03 2.78 -10.14
N VAL A 73 -3.89 1.77 -10.15
CA VAL A 73 -3.77 0.66 -9.22
C VAL A 73 -3.53 -0.61 -10.03
N GLN A 74 -2.46 -1.30 -9.69
CA GLN A 74 -2.24 -2.66 -10.16
C GLN A 74 -3.08 -3.59 -9.29
N VAL A 75 -3.86 -4.48 -9.89
CA VAL A 75 -4.59 -5.52 -9.17
C VAL A 75 -4.38 -6.84 -9.88
N VAL A 76 -3.74 -7.79 -9.20
CA VAL A 76 -3.53 -9.15 -9.74
C VAL A 76 -4.23 -10.17 -8.87
N VAL A 77 -4.92 -11.12 -9.51
CA VAL A 77 -5.53 -12.25 -8.82
C VAL A 77 -4.61 -13.44 -8.95
N LEU A 78 -4.22 -13.99 -7.81
CA LEU A 78 -3.29 -15.11 -7.70
C LEU A 78 -4.03 -16.32 -7.14
N GLU A 79 -4.05 -17.42 -7.87
CA GLU A 79 -4.60 -18.69 -7.38
C GLU A 79 -3.52 -19.53 -6.71
N SER A 80 -3.83 -20.15 -5.57
CA SER A 80 -2.91 -21.04 -4.87
C SER A 80 -2.74 -22.35 -5.62
N VAL A 81 -1.48 -22.73 -5.89
CA VAL A 81 -1.14 -24.01 -6.55
C VAL A 81 -1.23 -25.18 -5.55
N VAL A 82 -1.20 -24.89 -4.25
CA VAL A 82 -1.25 -25.90 -3.19
C VAL A 82 -2.63 -26.06 -2.54
N ASN A 83 -3.46 -24.99 -2.57
CA ASN A 83 -4.80 -24.98 -1.98
C ASN A 83 -5.81 -24.57 -3.06
N SER A 84 -6.32 -25.53 -3.83
CA SER A 84 -7.32 -25.29 -4.87
C SER A 84 -8.55 -24.56 -4.32
N GLY A 85 -9.09 -23.61 -5.06
CA GLY A 85 -10.26 -22.84 -4.61
C GLY A 85 -9.93 -21.65 -3.70
N CYS A 86 -8.65 -21.38 -3.42
CA CYS A 86 -8.20 -20.19 -2.69
C CYS A 86 -7.48 -19.21 -3.62
N ARG A 87 -7.94 -17.95 -3.63
CA ARG A 87 -7.36 -16.85 -4.40
C ARG A 87 -6.88 -15.73 -3.48
N LEU A 88 -5.85 -15.02 -3.95
CA LEU A 88 -5.27 -13.85 -3.31
C LEU A 88 -5.30 -12.69 -4.30
N CYS A 89 -6.08 -11.65 -3.99
CA CYS A 89 -6.06 -10.39 -4.70
C CYS A 89 -4.94 -9.50 -4.14
N VAL A 90 -3.95 -9.16 -4.96
CA VAL A 90 -2.87 -8.24 -4.56
C VAL A 90 -3.04 -6.93 -5.32
N ALA A 91 -3.33 -5.87 -4.59
CA ALA A 91 -3.40 -4.51 -5.09
C ALA A 91 -2.12 -3.74 -4.74
N ASN A 92 -1.59 -2.94 -5.67
CA ASN A 92 -0.44 -2.06 -5.48
C ASN A 92 -0.70 -0.70 -6.13
N THR A 93 -0.40 0.40 -5.44
CA THR A 93 -0.61 1.76 -5.96
C THR A 93 0.51 2.73 -5.59
N HIS A 94 0.55 3.85 -6.29
CA HIS A 94 1.31 5.04 -5.90
C HIS A 94 0.39 6.25 -6.08
N LEU A 95 -0.08 6.82 -4.97
CA LEU A 95 -1.05 7.92 -4.97
C LEU A 95 -0.39 9.28 -5.22
N TYR A 96 -1.18 10.29 -5.55
CA TYR A 96 -0.65 11.60 -5.91
C TYR A 96 0.19 12.25 -4.78
N PHE A 97 1.44 12.60 -5.12
CA PHE A 97 2.47 13.05 -4.17
C PHE A 97 2.24 14.44 -3.58
N HIS A 98 1.46 15.31 -4.22
CA HIS A 98 1.46 16.73 -3.88
C HIS A 98 1.04 16.95 -2.41
N PRO A 99 1.79 17.68 -1.57
CA PRO A 99 1.56 17.70 -0.12
C PRO A 99 0.15 18.16 0.28
N LYS A 100 -0.39 19.14 -0.44
CA LYS A 100 -1.73 19.69 -0.18
C LYS A 100 -2.87 18.86 -0.74
N ALA A 101 -2.61 17.73 -1.42
CA ALA A 101 -3.59 16.99 -2.19
C ALA A 101 -4.32 15.87 -1.43
N CYS A 102 -4.60 16.06 -0.13
CA CYS A 102 -5.28 15.02 0.67
C CYS A 102 -6.65 14.66 0.10
N CYS A 103 -7.43 15.65 -0.36
CA CYS A 103 -8.73 15.43 -1.02
C CYS A 103 -8.60 14.50 -2.25
N ILE A 104 -7.62 14.76 -3.12
CA ILE A 104 -7.36 13.95 -4.33
C ILE A 104 -6.98 12.53 -3.94
N ARG A 105 -6.04 12.35 -3.00
CA ARG A 105 -5.64 11.02 -2.53
C ARG A 105 -6.82 10.26 -1.93
N SER A 106 -7.65 10.91 -1.11
CA SER A 106 -8.86 10.30 -0.56
C SER A 106 -9.81 9.81 -1.67
N LEU A 107 -10.06 10.61 -2.71
CA LEU A 107 -10.91 10.18 -3.83
C LEU A 107 -10.28 9.06 -4.65
N GLN A 108 -8.97 9.11 -4.88
CA GLN A 108 -8.23 8.02 -5.53
C GLN A 108 -8.38 6.72 -4.74
N THR A 109 -8.23 6.78 -3.41
CA THR A 109 -8.41 5.62 -2.52
C THR A 109 -9.85 5.10 -2.54
N VAL A 110 -10.86 5.98 -2.55
CA VAL A 110 -12.27 5.56 -2.68
C VAL A 110 -12.50 4.78 -3.96
N ALA A 111 -11.98 5.27 -5.09
CA ALA A 111 -12.08 4.58 -6.37
C ALA A 111 -11.38 3.20 -6.33
N ILE A 112 -10.15 3.15 -5.83
CA ILE A 112 -9.37 1.90 -5.71
C ILE A 112 -10.09 0.86 -4.84
N ILE A 113 -10.58 1.25 -3.66
CA ILE A 113 -11.21 0.32 -2.73
C ILE A 113 -12.51 -0.25 -3.29
N ARG A 114 -13.31 0.56 -3.99
CA ARG A 114 -14.51 0.08 -4.68
C ARG A 114 -14.17 -0.92 -5.79
N HIS A 115 -13.15 -0.61 -6.59
CA HIS A 115 -12.67 -1.51 -7.63
C HIS A 115 -12.16 -2.83 -7.03
N LEU A 116 -11.33 -2.77 -6.00
CA LEU A 116 -10.83 -3.96 -5.30
C LEU A 116 -11.98 -4.78 -4.69
N GLN A 117 -12.99 -4.13 -4.12
CA GLN A 117 -14.17 -4.78 -3.57
C GLN A 117 -14.99 -5.49 -4.67
N ASP A 118 -15.17 -4.87 -5.83
CA ASP A 118 -15.84 -5.48 -6.99
C ASP A 118 -15.06 -6.71 -7.51
N VAL A 119 -13.72 -6.60 -7.63
CA VAL A 119 -12.87 -7.74 -7.98
C VAL A 119 -13.06 -8.88 -6.97
N ILE A 120 -12.92 -8.62 -5.66
CA ILE A 120 -13.11 -9.64 -4.62
C ILE A 120 -14.50 -10.28 -4.69
N GLN A 121 -15.55 -9.48 -4.91
CA GLN A 121 -16.93 -9.98 -5.02
C GLN A 121 -17.12 -10.89 -6.24
N LYS A 122 -16.57 -10.53 -7.40
CA LYS A 122 -16.59 -11.37 -8.61
C LYS A 122 -15.91 -12.72 -8.38
N GLN A 123 -14.69 -12.70 -7.82
CA GLN A 123 -13.95 -13.92 -7.50
C GLN A 123 -14.71 -14.80 -6.47
N THR A 124 -15.34 -14.17 -5.48
CA THR A 124 -16.16 -14.88 -4.47
C THR A 124 -17.42 -15.49 -5.09
N ALA A 125 -18.07 -14.79 -6.03
CA ALA A 125 -19.26 -15.28 -6.73
C ALA A 125 -18.96 -16.50 -7.63
N GLU A 126 -17.71 -16.64 -8.11
CA GLU A 126 -17.23 -17.83 -8.80
C GLU A 126 -16.97 -19.04 -7.86
N GLY A 127 -17.14 -18.85 -6.54
CA GLY A 127 -16.99 -19.91 -5.54
C GLY A 127 -15.60 -20.01 -4.90
N TYR A 128 -14.71 -19.03 -5.14
CA TYR A 128 -13.39 -19.02 -4.51
C TYR A 128 -13.44 -18.40 -3.11
N LYS A 129 -12.60 -18.92 -2.21
CA LYS A 129 -12.23 -18.21 -0.98
C LYS A 129 -11.18 -17.16 -1.34
N VAL A 130 -11.48 -15.88 -1.12
CA VAL A 130 -10.63 -14.77 -1.56
C VAL A 130 -10.05 -14.02 -0.37
N SER A 131 -8.74 -13.89 -0.37
CA SER A 131 -8.01 -12.99 0.53
C SER A 131 -7.46 -11.80 -0.24
N SER A 132 -7.11 -10.71 0.45
CA SER A 132 -6.62 -9.50 -0.16
C SER A 132 -5.44 -8.86 0.58
N ILE A 133 -4.51 -8.33 -0.22
CA ILE A 133 -3.41 -7.46 0.22
C ILE A 133 -3.50 -6.19 -0.62
N PHE A 134 -3.43 -5.03 0.02
CA PHE A 134 -3.32 -3.75 -0.65
C PHE A 134 -2.10 -3.00 -0.15
N CYS A 135 -1.08 -2.87 -0.99
CA CYS A 135 0.17 -2.19 -0.67
C CYS A 135 0.41 -0.97 -1.54
N GLY A 136 1.43 -0.20 -1.19
CA GLY A 136 1.91 0.91 -2.02
C GLY A 136 2.46 2.08 -1.22
N ASP A 137 2.86 3.09 -1.97
CA ASP A 137 3.10 4.44 -1.46
C ASP A 137 1.81 5.25 -1.58
N PHE A 138 1.19 5.52 -0.44
CA PHE A 138 -0.08 6.23 -0.39
C PHE A 138 0.11 7.75 -0.34
N ASN A 139 1.35 8.25 -0.24
CA ASN A 139 1.67 9.66 -0.03
C ASN A 139 0.79 10.30 1.07
N CYS A 140 0.44 9.51 2.08
CA CYS A 140 -0.54 9.86 3.10
C CYS A 140 -0.05 9.36 4.45
N SER A 141 -0.02 10.23 5.45
CA SER A 141 0.27 9.84 6.82
C SER A 141 -0.89 9.08 7.46
N PRO A 142 -0.67 8.41 8.62
CA PRO A 142 -1.73 7.69 9.34
C PRO A 142 -2.88 8.58 9.83
N LYS A 143 -2.71 9.91 9.76
CA LYS A 143 -3.75 10.88 10.12
C LYS A 143 -4.63 11.26 8.93
N GLY A 144 -4.20 10.98 7.69
CA GLY A 144 -4.86 11.42 6.48
C GLY A 144 -6.10 10.61 6.10
N GLY A 145 -6.99 11.24 5.33
CA GLY A 145 -8.28 10.67 4.94
C GLY A 145 -8.20 9.38 4.12
N ALA A 146 -7.13 9.16 3.35
CA ALA A 146 -6.93 7.90 2.65
C ALA A 146 -6.71 6.74 3.63
N TYR A 147 -5.84 6.94 4.64
CA TYR A 147 -5.59 5.95 5.69
C TYR A 147 -6.86 5.70 6.53
N ASP A 148 -7.53 6.77 6.92
CA ASP A 148 -8.80 6.71 7.67
C ASP A 148 -9.87 5.94 6.90
N PHE A 149 -10.04 6.21 5.60
CA PHE A 149 -11.02 5.52 4.79
C PHE A 149 -10.76 4.02 4.76
N ILE A 150 -9.52 3.60 4.45
CA ILE A 150 -9.13 2.18 4.36
C ILE A 150 -9.35 1.44 5.69
N THR A 151 -8.97 2.05 6.81
CA THR A 151 -8.93 1.38 8.12
C THR A 151 -10.22 1.52 8.93
N LYS A 152 -10.94 2.63 8.76
CA LYS A 152 -12.21 2.90 9.47
C LYS A 152 -13.44 2.58 8.63
N LYS A 153 -13.24 2.17 7.36
CA LYS A 153 -14.30 1.84 6.39
C LYS A 153 -15.20 2.99 5.99
N HIS A 154 -14.93 4.19 6.50
CA HIS A 154 -15.79 5.35 6.34
C HIS A 154 -14.98 6.64 6.35
N LEU A 155 -15.37 7.56 5.47
CA LEU A 155 -14.85 8.91 5.40
C LEU A 155 -16.03 9.87 5.28
N GLY A 156 -16.39 10.50 6.39
CA GLY A 156 -17.59 11.33 6.50
C GLY A 156 -17.43 12.76 5.97
N PRO A 157 -18.52 13.54 5.95
CA PRO A 157 -18.57 14.89 5.37
C PRO A 157 -17.69 15.91 6.12
N ASP A 158 -17.45 15.70 7.42
CA ASP A 158 -16.66 16.60 8.26
C ASP A 158 -15.16 16.25 8.27
N ASN A 159 -14.71 15.31 7.41
CA ASN A 159 -13.30 14.95 7.39
C ASN A 159 -12.44 16.10 6.85
N TYR A 160 -11.40 16.46 7.61
CA TYR A 160 -10.51 17.57 7.26
C TYR A 160 -9.81 17.40 5.90
N SER A 161 -9.66 16.17 5.40
CA SER A 161 -9.02 15.89 4.11
C SER A 161 -9.71 16.60 2.95
N TRP A 162 -11.02 16.81 3.07
CA TRP A 162 -11.84 17.51 2.08
C TRP A 162 -11.55 19.01 2.00
N SER A 163 -10.93 19.62 3.01
CA SER A 163 -10.71 21.07 3.08
C SER A 163 -9.23 21.47 3.21
N THR A 164 -8.31 20.51 3.07
CA THR A 164 -6.84 20.75 3.18
C THR A 164 -6.29 21.77 2.17
N ASN A 165 -6.91 21.91 1.01
CA ASN A 165 -6.59 22.97 0.05
C ASN A 165 -7.90 23.60 -0.47
N PRO A 166 -8.10 24.92 -0.32
CA PRO A 166 -9.25 25.63 -0.85
C PRO A 166 -9.45 25.46 -2.37
N ASP A 167 -8.37 25.27 -3.13
CA ASP A 167 -8.46 25.17 -4.59
C ASP A 167 -9.22 23.91 -5.05
N PHE A 168 -9.18 22.84 -4.26
CA PHE A 168 -9.80 21.56 -4.59
C PHE A 168 -10.58 20.98 -3.39
N SER A 169 -11.18 21.87 -2.60
CA SER A 169 -12.01 21.45 -1.48
C SER A 169 -13.34 20.85 -1.93
N LEU A 170 -13.85 19.93 -1.11
CA LEU A 170 -15.17 19.32 -1.25
C LEU A 170 -15.99 19.54 0.02
N GLU A 171 -17.30 19.72 -0.15
CA GLU A 171 -18.24 19.82 0.96
C GLU A 171 -19.24 18.65 0.89
N GLY A 172 -19.55 18.06 2.05
CA GLY A 172 -20.60 17.05 2.15
C GLY A 172 -20.27 15.67 1.55
N ALA A 173 -19.05 15.44 1.10
CA ALA A 173 -18.63 14.16 0.54
C ALA A 173 -18.53 13.08 1.64
N SER A 174 -19.19 11.94 1.43
CA SER A 174 -19.25 10.85 2.39
C SER A 174 -19.16 9.52 1.66
N PHE A 175 -18.22 8.67 2.07
CA PHE A 175 -17.97 7.38 1.42
C PHE A 175 -17.80 6.27 2.46
N SER A 176 -18.22 5.06 2.11
CA SER A 176 -18.01 3.85 2.92
C SER A 176 -17.65 2.64 2.05
N HIS A 177 -17.08 1.61 2.67
CA HIS A 177 -16.85 0.30 2.06
C HIS A 177 -17.00 -0.83 3.09
N GLU A 178 -17.01 -2.09 2.64
CA GLU A 178 -17.21 -3.25 3.52
C GLU A 178 -15.91 -4.00 3.84
N LEU A 179 -14.85 -3.77 3.05
CA LEU A 179 -13.55 -4.44 3.25
C LEU A 179 -12.99 -4.20 4.67
N ASP A 180 -12.53 -5.26 5.32
CA ASP A 180 -11.96 -5.23 6.67
C ASP A 180 -10.43 -5.19 6.63
N LEU A 181 -9.88 -4.04 6.26
CA LEU A 181 -8.44 -3.87 6.03
C LEU A 181 -7.73 -3.29 7.25
N LYS A 182 -6.60 -3.91 7.64
CA LYS A 182 -5.71 -3.46 8.71
C LYS A 182 -4.28 -3.32 8.19
N ASN A 183 -3.54 -2.30 8.68
CA ASN A 183 -2.13 -2.14 8.37
C ASN A 183 -1.30 -3.22 9.09
N SER A 184 -0.61 -4.07 8.33
CA SER A 184 0.15 -5.21 8.86
C SER A 184 1.50 -4.82 9.46
N CYS A 185 2.11 -3.72 8.99
CA CYS A 185 3.42 -3.25 9.46
C CYS A 185 3.32 -2.27 10.64
N GLY A 186 2.11 -1.87 11.02
CA GLY A 186 1.86 -0.96 12.14
C GLY A 186 2.20 0.50 11.84
N ILE A 187 2.05 1.34 12.86
CA ILE A 187 2.39 2.77 12.79
C ILE A 187 3.85 2.94 13.20
N VAL A 188 4.66 3.45 12.28
CA VAL A 188 6.08 3.74 12.47
C VAL A 188 6.34 5.24 12.32
N GLU A 189 7.51 5.71 12.71
CA GLU A 189 7.83 7.14 12.67
C GLU A 189 7.89 7.67 11.23
N TYR A 190 8.49 6.89 10.32
CA TYR A 190 8.59 7.23 8.93
C TYR A 190 8.84 5.99 8.08
N THR A 191 8.45 6.07 6.81
CA THR A 191 8.87 5.13 5.75
C THR A 191 9.59 5.86 4.63
N ASN A 192 9.35 7.16 4.47
CA ASN A 192 10.18 8.07 3.68
C ASN A 192 11.03 8.95 4.61
N TYR A 193 12.33 9.12 4.30
CA TYR A 193 13.21 10.04 5.03
C TYR A 193 14.11 10.81 4.04
N ALA A 194 13.60 11.90 3.46
CA ALA A 194 14.26 12.69 2.43
C ALA A 194 14.53 14.14 2.89
N GLY A 195 15.80 14.46 3.16
CA GLY A 195 16.23 15.80 3.57
C GLY A 195 15.51 16.30 4.82
N ASN A 196 14.61 17.28 4.66
CA ASN A 196 13.82 17.88 5.75
C ASN A 196 12.38 17.30 5.83
N PHE A 197 12.06 16.31 5.02
CA PHE A 197 10.76 15.67 5.01
C PHE A 197 10.91 14.21 5.44
N HIS A 198 10.10 13.79 6.39
CA HIS A 198 10.03 12.41 6.84
C HIS A 198 8.63 12.12 7.36
N GLU A 199 8.03 11.05 6.86
CA GLU A 199 6.65 10.68 7.17
C GLU A 199 6.43 9.20 6.86
N GLN A 200 5.45 8.58 7.50
CA GLN A 200 4.98 7.25 7.12
C GLN A 200 4.03 7.39 5.92
N LEU A 201 4.45 6.91 4.76
CA LEU A 201 3.69 7.00 3.50
C LEU A 201 3.36 5.62 2.91
N ASP A 202 4.13 4.60 3.30
CA ASP A 202 4.06 3.26 2.74
C ASP A 202 3.33 2.31 3.69
N TYR A 203 2.45 1.48 3.14
CA TYR A 203 1.64 0.56 3.92
C TYR A 203 1.47 -0.79 3.22
N ILE A 204 1.27 -1.82 4.03
CA ILE A 204 0.75 -3.11 3.58
C ILE A 204 -0.55 -3.33 4.36
N PHE A 205 -1.69 -3.17 3.69
CA PHE A 205 -2.99 -3.50 4.25
C PHE A 205 -3.34 -4.94 3.93
N ILE A 206 -3.86 -5.66 4.92
CA ILE A 206 -4.33 -7.04 4.79
C ILE A 206 -5.76 -7.13 5.29
N ASP A 207 -6.55 -8.06 4.75
CA ASP A 207 -7.89 -8.31 5.26
C ASP A 207 -7.91 -9.24 6.48
N SER A 208 -9.11 -9.46 7.02
CA SER A 208 -9.37 -10.32 8.17
C SER A 208 -9.14 -11.82 7.93
N THR A 209 -8.92 -12.24 6.69
CA THR A 209 -8.59 -13.62 6.35
C THR A 209 -7.10 -13.92 6.56
N MET A 210 -6.31 -12.90 6.91
CA MET A 210 -4.89 -13.03 7.21
C MET A 210 -4.51 -12.44 8.59
N ASP A 211 -3.49 -13.06 9.17
CA ASP A 211 -2.80 -12.58 10.35
C ASP A 211 -1.33 -12.30 10.05
N MET A 212 -0.83 -11.25 10.69
CA MET A 212 0.60 -10.93 10.71
C MET A 212 1.32 -11.86 11.69
N ILE A 213 2.39 -12.49 11.23
CA ILE A 213 3.27 -13.35 12.04
C ILE A 213 4.37 -12.51 12.67
N CYS A 214 5.09 -11.76 11.83
CA CYS A 214 6.12 -10.83 12.27
C CYS A 214 6.28 -9.68 11.26
N VAL A 215 6.84 -8.58 11.75
CA VAL A 215 7.28 -7.44 10.94
C VAL A 215 8.79 -7.38 11.04
N ILE A 216 9.47 -7.24 9.90
CA ILE A 216 10.92 -7.02 9.91
C ILE A 216 11.16 -5.59 10.42
N PRO A 217 11.97 -5.41 11.46
CA PRO A 217 12.20 -4.09 12.05
C PRO A 217 12.75 -3.09 11.03
N MET A 218 12.34 -1.83 11.19
CA MET A 218 12.95 -0.71 10.46
C MET A 218 14.43 -0.55 10.88
N PRO A 219 15.30 -0.03 10.00
CA PRO A 219 16.67 0.35 10.37
C PRO A 219 16.69 1.30 11.56
N GLU A 220 17.77 1.28 12.34
CA GLU A 220 17.90 2.22 13.45
C GLU A 220 17.98 3.66 12.93
N HIS A 221 17.44 4.61 13.68
CA HIS A 221 17.45 6.03 13.28
C HIS A 221 18.87 6.58 13.07
N SER A 222 19.84 6.07 13.84
CA SER A 222 21.27 6.35 13.71
C SER A 222 21.83 5.94 12.34
N GLU A 223 21.40 4.78 11.81
CA GLU A 223 21.78 4.27 10.49
C GLU A 223 21.16 5.12 9.38
N VAL A 224 19.87 5.45 9.49
CA VAL A 224 19.15 6.30 8.52
C VAL A 224 19.80 7.69 8.40
N LYS A 225 20.25 8.26 9.52
CA LYS A 225 20.89 9.59 9.58
C LYS A 225 22.38 9.60 9.32
N GLN A 226 23.03 8.44 9.18
CA GLN A 226 24.49 8.36 9.03
C GLN A 226 25.00 9.24 7.89
N HIS A 227 24.20 9.37 6.82
CA HIS A 227 24.48 10.20 5.66
C HIS A 227 23.49 11.37 5.51
N ILE A 228 23.02 11.92 6.64
CA ILE A 228 22.05 13.04 6.77
C ILE A 228 20.60 12.60 6.49
N ALA A 229 20.36 11.98 5.34
CA ALA A 229 19.05 11.47 4.93
C ALA A 229 19.19 10.34 3.90
N LEU A 230 18.07 9.88 3.36
CA LEU A 230 18.01 8.90 2.28
C LEU A 230 17.74 9.59 0.92
N PRO A 231 18.14 8.98 -0.22
CA PRO A 231 18.99 7.79 -0.32
C PRO A 231 20.43 8.09 0.13
N SER A 232 21.23 7.04 0.30
CA SER A 232 22.64 7.13 0.67
C SER A 232 23.48 6.03 0.02
N VAL A 233 24.78 5.99 0.32
CA VAL A 233 25.69 4.94 -0.17
C VAL A 233 25.36 3.53 0.33
N VAL A 234 24.57 3.41 1.41
CA VAL A 234 24.11 2.12 1.97
C VAL A 234 22.60 1.91 1.85
N PHE A 235 21.84 2.94 1.48
CA PHE A 235 20.39 2.87 1.28
C PHE A 235 20.02 3.36 -0.13
N PRO A 236 19.52 2.49 -1.03
CA PRO A 236 19.36 2.82 -2.45
C PRO A 236 18.09 3.63 -2.79
N SER A 237 17.26 3.97 -1.80
CA SER A 237 15.98 4.66 -1.96
C SER A 237 15.79 5.66 -0.81
N ASP A 238 15.00 6.70 -1.02
CA ASP A 238 14.50 7.59 0.02
C ASP A 238 13.38 6.97 0.88
N HIS A 239 12.81 5.86 0.41
CA HIS A 239 11.87 5.02 1.14
C HIS A 239 12.53 3.76 1.73
N ILE A 240 11.99 3.30 2.86
CA ILE A 240 12.38 2.08 3.56
C ILE A 240 11.31 1.01 3.32
N ALA A 241 11.74 -0.14 2.80
CA ALA A 241 10.84 -1.25 2.50
C ALA A 241 10.05 -1.72 3.73
N GLN A 242 8.74 -1.82 3.58
CA GLN A 242 7.85 -2.48 4.54
C GLN A 242 7.87 -3.98 4.28
N ILE A 243 8.20 -4.79 5.30
CA ILE A 243 8.32 -6.24 5.16
C ILE A 243 7.64 -6.92 6.35
N CYS A 244 6.73 -7.85 6.06
CA CYS A 244 6.07 -8.67 7.07
C CYS A 244 5.81 -10.09 6.56
N ASP A 245 5.82 -11.04 7.49
CA ASP A 245 5.36 -12.41 7.22
C ASP A 245 3.87 -12.51 7.57
N LEU A 246 3.10 -13.10 6.66
CA LEU A 246 1.65 -13.27 6.78
C LEU A 246 1.29 -14.76 6.77
N LYS A 247 0.24 -15.11 7.51
CA LYS A 247 -0.44 -16.40 7.42
C LYS A 247 -1.92 -16.21 7.14
N TRP A 248 -2.53 -17.18 6.47
CA TRP A 248 -3.98 -17.29 6.45
C TRP A 248 -4.49 -17.63 7.85
N THR A 249 -5.67 -17.13 8.20
CA THR A 249 -6.35 -17.53 9.42
C THR A 249 -6.92 -18.94 9.25
N SER A 250 -7.13 -19.65 10.36
CA SER A 250 -7.68 -21.02 10.34
C SER A 250 -9.11 -21.10 9.77
N LEU A 251 -9.76 -19.97 9.51
CA LEU A 251 -11.04 -19.90 8.80
C LEU A 251 -10.87 -20.14 7.27
N PHE A 252 -9.64 -20.03 6.76
CA PHE A 252 -9.29 -20.17 5.34
C PHE A 252 -8.54 -21.48 5.00
N GLU A 253 -8.03 -22.20 6.01
CA GLU A 253 -7.49 -23.56 5.90
C GLU A 253 -8.60 -24.62 5.76
#